data_AF-A0A6I1I3J2-F1
#
_entry.id   AF-A0A6I1I3J2-F1
#
_cell.length_a   1.000
_cell.length_b   1.000
_cell.length_c   1.000
_cell.angle_alpha   90.00
_cell.angle_beta   90.00
_cell.angle_gamma   90.00
#
_symmetry.space_group_name_H-M   'P 1'
#
loop_
_entity.id
_entity.type
_entity.pdbx_description
1 polymer ?
#
loop_
_entity_poly.entity_id
_entity_poly.type
_entity_poly.pdbx_seq_one_letter_code
_entity_poly.pdbx_strand_id
1 'polypeptide(L)'
;MLLGGCTQLRYYTQAAQGQYALWSGARPIGDWLDDPATEPRLKVRLAKAQQIRRFAVSELDLPDNGSYKNYAALRRPFVLWNVVATPELSLQPLQWCFPIAGCVSYRGYYSKDEALAYAEQLRAQHYDVQVGGVPAYSTLGWFDDPLLSTFINYNDAELARLIFHELAHQVVYVPGDSAFNESFAGAVEEAGVQRWLAREGNDAMRASYAQYAARRQDFLALLLQYRGRLEAVYASDASDADKRARKAQVFAALKDAYQVLKQRWGGFAGYDRWFEQPLSNAHLASVSTYNEFLPAFKKLLEEKKNFRAFYAAVHTMAQMNKPERRRALEQLSSP
;
A
#
# COMPACT_ATOMS: atom_id res chain seq x y z
N MET A 1 -0.74 35.39 -7.72
CA MET A 1 -1.11 34.00 -8.07
C MET A 1 -0.21 33.36 -9.15
N LEU A 2 1.10 33.68 -9.19
CA LEU A 2 2.06 33.04 -10.13
C LEU A 2 2.83 31.86 -9.51
N LEU A 3 2.87 31.75 -8.18
CA LEU A 3 3.59 30.71 -7.43
C LEU A 3 2.88 29.34 -7.46
N GLY A 4 1.55 29.31 -7.61
CA GLY A 4 0.77 28.08 -7.71
C GLY A 4 0.95 27.33 -9.04
N GLY A 5 1.18 28.07 -10.14
CA GLY A 5 1.41 27.47 -11.47
C GLY A 5 2.77 26.80 -11.60
N CYS A 6 3.83 27.44 -11.09
CA CYS A 6 5.19 26.88 -11.15
C CYS A 6 5.36 25.63 -10.28
N THR A 7 4.68 25.57 -9.13
CA THR A 7 4.73 24.40 -8.22
C THR A 7 3.99 23.20 -8.79
N GLN A 8 2.87 23.41 -9.49
CA GLN A 8 2.17 22.34 -10.20
C GLN A 8 2.96 21.86 -11.43
N LEU A 9 3.50 22.78 -12.25
CA LEU A 9 4.32 22.41 -13.40
C LEU A 9 5.55 21.59 -12.96
N ARG A 10 6.28 22.04 -11.94
CA ARG A 10 7.43 21.31 -11.39
C ARG A 10 7.05 19.91 -10.90
N TYR A 11 5.89 19.79 -10.25
CA TYR A 11 5.39 18.49 -9.77
C TYR A 11 5.07 17.51 -10.91
N TYR A 12 4.45 17.97 -11.99
CA TYR A 12 4.18 17.10 -13.14
C TYR A 12 5.46 16.77 -13.92
N THR A 13 6.39 17.73 -14.03
CA THR A 13 7.70 17.49 -14.64
C THR A 13 8.50 16.42 -13.90
N GLN A 14 8.59 16.48 -12.56
CA GLN A 14 9.28 15.43 -11.80
C GLN A 14 8.59 14.07 -11.93
N ALA A 15 7.24 14.04 -11.97
CA ALA A 15 6.49 12.80 -12.14
C ALA A 15 6.80 12.16 -13.50
N ALA A 16 6.79 12.94 -14.58
CA ALA A 16 7.11 12.47 -15.92
C ALA A 16 8.57 12.00 -16.03
N GLN A 17 9.53 12.76 -15.49
CA GLN A 17 10.96 12.40 -15.52
C GLN A 17 11.24 11.13 -14.71
N GLY A 18 10.65 11.01 -13.52
CA GLY A 18 10.81 9.84 -12.68
C GLY A 18 10.23 8.58 -13.30
N GLN A 19 9.06 8.69 -13.94
CA GLN A 19 8.43 7.59 -14.70
C GLN A 19 9.31 7.17 -15.88
N TYR A 20 9.79 8.14 -16.66
CA TYR A 20 10.65 7.88 -17.81
C TYR A 20 11.98 7.22 -17.40
N ALA A 21 12.61 7.69 -16.33
CA ALA A 21 13.84 7.10 -15.80
C ALA A 21 13.64 5.63 -15.38
N LEU A 22 12.47 5.31 -14.84
CA LEU A 22 12.12 3.94 -14.44
C LEU A 22 11.95 3.03 -15.66
N TRP A 23 11.29 3.47 -16.73
CA TRP A 23 11.15 2.67 -17.95
C TRP A 23 12.43 2.54 -18.76
N SER A 24 13.17 3.64 -18.94
CA SER A 24 14.44 3.61 -19.67
C SER A 24 15.50 2.73 -18.99
N GLY A 25 15.40 2.55 -17.67
CA GLY A 25 16.23 1.61 -16.92
C GLY A 25 15.68 0.18 -16.84
N ALA A 26 14.47 -0.09 -17.35
CA ALA A 26 13.87 -1.41 -17.34
C ALA A 26 14.30 -2.21 -18.57
N ARG A 27 14.68 -3.47 -18.36
CA ARG A 27 14.94 -4.43 -19.46
C ARG A 27 14.22 -5.76 -19.19
N PRO A 28 13.94 -6.56 -20.24
CA PRO A 28 13.31 -7.88 -20.10
C PRO A 28 14.02 -8.76 -19.08
N ILE A 29 13.24 -9.54 -18.32
CA ILE A 29 13.83 -10.47 -17.34
C ILE A 29 14.69 -11.54 -18.03
N GLY A 30 14.33 -11.97 -19.25
CA GLY A 30 15.15 -12.91 -20.04
C GLY A 30 16.58 -12.42 -20.20
N ASP A 31 16.75 -11.16 -20.62
CA ASP A 31 18.07 -10.55 -20.81
C ASP A 31 18.92 -10.57 -19.53
N TRP A 32 18.32 -10.37 -18.36
CA TRP A 32 19.03 -10.48 -17.07
C TRP A 32 19.42 -11.93 -16.74
N LEU A 33 18.57 -12.90 -17.07
CA LEU A 33 18.84 -14.31 -16.82
C LEU A 33 19.96 -14.84 -17.74
N ASP A 34 20.00 -14.36 -18.97
CA ASP A 34 20.97 -14.78 -19.99
C ASP A 34 22.32 -14.06 -19.84
N ASP A 35 22.35 -12.85 -19.27
CA ASP A 35 23.59 -12.09 -19.05
C ASP A 35 24.50 -12.78 -18.01
N PRO A 36 25.72 -13.23 -18.39
CA PRO A 36 26.65 -13.90 -17.47
C PRO A 36 27.19 -12.98 -16.38
N ALA A 37 27.12 -11.65 -16.54
CA ALA A 37 27.53 -10.68 -15.53
C ALA A 37 26.47 -10.42 -14.46
N THR A 38 25.23 -10.89 -14.64
CA THR A 38 24.17 -10.72 -13.65
C THR A 38 24.44 -11.57 -12.42
N GLU A 39 24.37 -10.95 -11.24
CA GLU A 39 24.59 -11.61 -9.95
C GLU A 39 23.71 -12.87 -9.80
N PRO A 40 24.27 -14.03 -9.41
CA PRO A 40 23.52 -15.28 -9.29
C PRO A 40 22.27 -15.16 -8.41
N ARG A 41 22.37 -14.42 -7.29
CA ARG A 41 21.24 -14.19 -6.39
C ARG A 41 20.10 -13.47 -7.09
N LEU A 42 20.40 -12.44 -7.90
CA LEU A 42 19.40 -11.71 -8.65
C LEU A 42 18.72 -12.61 -9.69
N LYS A 43 19.47 -13.47 -10.39
CA LYS A 43 18.87 -14.46 -11.32
C LYS A 43 17.85 -15.35 -10.63
N VAL A 44 18.17 -15.86 -9.43
CA VAL A 44 17.25 -16.67 -8.62
C VAL A 44 15.99 -15.87 -8.26
N ARG A 45 16.13 -14.62 -7.81
CA ARG A 45 14.98 -13.77 -7.48
C ARG A 45 14.10 -13.47 -8.69
N LEU A 46 14.69 -13.17 -9.85
CA LEU A 46 13.97 -12.88 -11.09
C LEU A 46 13.24 -14.12 -11.62
N ALA A 47 13.88 -15.29 -11.62
CA ALA A 47 13.24 -16.55 -11.99
C ALA A 47 12.06 -16.88 -11.07
N LYS A 48 12.22 -16.63 -9.76
CA LYS A 48 11.13 -16.79 -8.78
C LYS A 48 9.98 -15.82 -9.06
N ALA A 49 10.26 -14.56 -9.35
CA ALA A 49 9.24 -13.58 -9.70
C ALA A 49 8.46 -13.98 -10.97
N GLN A 50 9.14 -14.53 -11.99
CA GLN A 50 8.46 -15.09 -13.16
C GLN A 50 7.54 -16.27 -12.81
N GLN A 51 7.97 -17.15 -11.89
CA GLN A 51 7.14 -18.26 -11.41
C GLN A 51 5.88 -17.75 -10.70
N ILE A 52 6.04 -16.79 -9.79
CA ILE A 52 4.93 -16.14 -9.07
C ILE A 52 3.96 -15.49 -10.06
N ARG A 53 4.47 -14.74 -11.05
CA ARG A 53 3.62 -14.10 -12.07
C ARG A 53 2.86 -15.14 -12.90
N ARG A 54 3.49 -16.25 -13.30
CA ARG A 54 2.78 -17.33 -14.02
C ARG A 54 1.65 -17.92 -13.16
N PHE A 55 1.91 -18.14 -11.88
CA PHE A 55 0.89 -18.60 -10.94
C PHE A 55 -0.26 -17.61 -10.78
N ALA A 56 0.04 -16.31 -10.70
CA ALA A 56 -1.00 -15.26 -10.67
C ALA A 56 -1.98 -15.42 -11.83
N VAL A 57 -1.46 -15.60 -13.04
CA VAL A 57 -2.28 -15.77 -14.24
C VAL A 57 -3.03 -17.10 -14.22
N SER A 58 -2.34 -18.23 -14.00
CA SER A 58 -2.94 -19.55 -14.20
C SER A 58 -3.83 -20.03 -13.07
N GLU A 59 -3.56 -19.61 -11.83
CA GLU A 59 -4.24 -20.13 -10.63
C GLU A 59 -5.16 -19.10 -9.97
N LEU A 60 -4.94 -17.80 -10.23
CA LEU A 60 -5.70 -16.71 -9.63
C LEU A 60 -6.56 -15.94 -10.65
N ASP A 61 -6.56 -16.31 -11.94
CA ASP A 61 -7.23 -15.55 -13.03
C ASP A 61 -6.81 -14.06 -13.07
N LEU A 62 -5.60 -13.73 -12.59
CA LEU A 62 -5.07 -12.36 -12.66
C LEU A 62 -4.61 -12.02 -14.11
N PRO A 63 -4.53 -10.73 -14.47
CA PRO A 63 -4.28 -10.33 -15.86
C PRO A 63 -2.93 -10.82 -16.42
N ASP A 64 -2.93 -11.33 -17.65
CA ASP A 64 -1.70 -11.66 -18.39
C ASP A 64 -1.26 -10.54 -19.34
N ASN A 65 -0.78 -9.43 -18.78
CA ASN A 65 -0.30 -8.27 -19.53
C ASN A 65 1.23 -8.12 -19.48
N GLY A 66 1.81 -6.94 -19.70
CA GLY A 66 3.26 -6.74 -19.64
C GLY A 66 3.81 -6.46 -18.24
N SER A 67 2.98 -6.19 -17.24
CA SER A 67 3.43 -5.95 -15.86
C SER A 67 4.27 -7.12 -15.33
N TYR A 68 5.37 -6.78 -14.66
CA TYR A 68 6.36 -7.68 -14.07
C TYR A 68 7.08 -8.61 -15.07
N LYS A 69 7.09 -8.28 -16.38
CA LYS A 69 7.94 -8.96 -17.38
C LYS A 69 9.33 -8.33 -17.54
N ASN A 70 9.50 -7.11 -17.05
CA ASN A 70 10.76 -6.36 -17.06
C ASN A 70 11.28 -6.16 -15.62
N TYR A 71 12.58 -5.91 -15.48
CA TYR A 71 13.21 -5.52 -14.21
C TYR A 71 14.02 -4.23 -14.36
N ALA A 72 13.85 -3.31 -13.41
CA ALA A 72 14.60 -2.07 -13.30
C ALA A 72 15.37 -2.00 -11.98
N ALA A 73 16.70 -1.88 -12.08
CA ALA A 73 17.58 -1.70 -10.94
C ALA A 73 17.65 -0.21 -10.54
N LEU A 74 16.98 0.15 -9.45
CA LEU A 74 17.01 1.50 -8.89
C LEU A 74 18.19 1.65 -7.92
N ARG A 75 18.89 2.81 -7.99
CA ARG A 75 19.96 3.21 -7.05
C ARG A 75 19.41 3.91 -5.80
N ARG A 76 18.19 3.54 -5.37
CA ARG A 76 17.47 4.15 -4.25
C ARG A 76 16.60 3.10 -3.53
N PRO A 77 16.34 3.27 -2.21
CA PRO A 77 15.61 2.27 -1.43
C PRO A 77 14.10 2.22 -1.69
N PHE A 78 13.53 3.27 -2.28
CA PHE A 78 12.10 3.38 -2.56
C PHE A 78 11.91 3.93 -3.98
N VAL A 79 10.83 3.50 -4.64
CA VAL A 79 10.50 3.99 -5.98
C VAL A 79 9.87 5.38 -5.93
N LEU A 80 9.05 5.61 -4.90
CA LEU A 80 8.34 6.85 -4.66
C LEU A 80 8.37 7.21 -3.17
N TRP A 81 8.06 8.48 -2.88
CA TRP A 81 7.84 9.04 -1.56
C TRP A 81 6.46 9.67 -1.53
N ASN A 82 5.60 9.17 -0.65
CA ASN A 82 4.26 9.71 -0.46
C ASN A 82 4.26 10.76 0.64
N VAL A 83 3.69 11.91 0.35
CA VAL A 83 3.36 12.94 1.33
C VAL A 83 1.88 12.79 1.69
N VAL A 84 1.59 12.59 2.97
CA VAL A 84 0.23 12.59 3.54
C VAL A 84 0.14 13.74 4.52
N ALA A 85 -0.96 14.48 4.49
CA ALA A 85 -1.17 15.59 5.39
C ALA A 85 -2.62 15.63 5.89
N THR A 86 -2.79 16.05 7.13
CA THR A 86 -4.09 16.19 7.81
C THR A 86 -4.11 17.48 8.61
N PRO A 87 -5.26 18.15 8.81
CA PRO A 87 -5.36 19.19 9.84
C PRO A 87 -4.92 18.65 11.21
N GLU A 88 -4.33 19.49 12.05
CA GLU A 88 -3.72 19.08 13.33
C GLU A 88 -4.68 18.38 14.30
N LEU A 89 -5.99 18.64 14.20
CA LEU A 89 -7.04 18.06 15.04
C LEU A 89 -8.07 17.29 14.21
N SER A 90 -7.62 16.66 13.11
CA SER A 90 -8.44 15.79 12.28
C SER A 90 -7.62 14.61 11.75
N LEU A 91 -8.29 13.48 11.55
CA LEU A 91 -7.74 12.31 10.84
C LEU A 91 -8.13 12.27 9.37
N GLN A 92 -8.87 13.27 8.88
CA GLN A 92 -9.25 13.37 7.48
C GLN A 92 -8.06 13.95 6.68
N PRO A 93 -7.47 13.16 5.75
CA PRO A 93 -6.34 13.62 4.97
C PRO A 93 -6.77 14.66 3.93
N LEU A 94 -5.87 15.60 3.65
CA LEU A 94 -5.96 16.43 2.46
C LEU A 94 -6.06 15.55 1.22
N GLN A 95 -6.82 16.03 0.23
CA GLN A 95 -7.01 15.35 -1.03
C GLN A 95 -6.26 16.09 -2.13
N TRP A 96 -5.56 15.34 -2.97
CA TRP A 96 -4.96 15.84 -4.19
C TRP A 96 -5.67 15.19 -5.37
N CYS A 97 -6.21 16.01 -6.26
CA CYS A 97 -6.99 15.55 -7.40
C CYS A 97 -6.16 15.58 -8.68
N PHE A 98 -6.11 14.44 -9.36
CA PHE A 98 -5.41 14.24 -10.61
C PHE A 98 -6.40 13.85 -11.72
N PRO A 99 -6.15 14.21 -12.99
CA PRO A 99 -7.09 13.96 -14.08
C PRO A 99 -7.46 12.47 -14.26
N ILE A 100 -6.52 11.56 -14.02
CA ILE A 100 -6.68 10.12 -14.25
C ILE A 100 -7.03 9.38 -12.95
N ALA A 101 -6.25 9.59 -11.88
CA ALA A 101 -6.42 8.86 -10.62
C ALA A 101 -7.60 9.37 -9.76
N GLY A 102 -8.21 10.51 -10.12
CA GLY A 102 -9.16 11.20 -9.27
C GLY A 102 -8.49 11.81 -8.04
N CYS A 103 -9.25 12.01 -6.97
CA CYS A 103 -8.74 12.54 -5.71
C CYS A 103 -8.20 11.42 -4.83
N VAL A 104 -6.96 11.57 -4.39
CA VAL A 104 -6.26 10.61 -3.52
C VAL A 104 -5.78 11.30 -2.25
N SER A 105 -5.65 10.52 -1.16
CA SER A 105 -5.25 10.98 0.17
C SER A 105 -3.74 11.13 0.37
N TYR A 106 -2.96 11.05 -0.71
CA TYR A 106 -1.50 11.21 -0.69
C TYR A 106 -1.02 11.87 -1.98
N ARG A 107 0.17 12.48 -1.92
CA ARG A 107 0.87 13.00 -3.10
C ARG A 107 2.22 12.32 -3.27
N GLY A 108 2.38 11.57 -4.35
CA GLY A 108 3.61 10.82 -4.65
C GLY A 108 4.69 11.66 -5.33
N TYR A 109 5.96 11.43 -4.96
CA TYR A 109 7.15 12.09 -5.48
C TYR A 109 8.24 11.06 -5.80
N TYR A 110 8.91 11.20 -6.94
CA TYR A 110 10.10 10.39 -7.25
C TYR A 110 11.35 10.88 -6.52
N SER A 111 11.43 12.18 -6.23
CA SER A 111 12.52 12.79 -5.45
C SER A 111 12.16 12.88 -3.97
N LYS A 112 13.01 12.31 -3.11
CA LYS A 112 12.87 12.42 -1.64
C LYS A 112 12.93 13.88 -1.19
N ASP A 113 13.88 14.63 -1.75
CA ASP A 113 14.13 16.01 -1.33
C ASP A 113 12.96 16.92 -1.70
N GLU A 114 12.30 16.67 -2.83
CA GLU A 114 11.09 17.39 -3.20
C GLU A 114 9.89 17.01 -2.33
N ALA A 115 9.77 15.74 -1.94
CA ALA A 115 8.76 15.30 -0.99
C ALA A 115 8.94 15.97 0.38
N LEU A 116 10.19 16.03 0.87
CA LEU A 116 10.54 16.70 2.13
C LEU A 116 10.29 18.21 2.05
N ALA A 117 10.71 18.87 0.96
CA ALA A 117 10.49 20.30 0.78
C ALA A 117 8.99 20.64 0.76
N TYR A 118 8.16 19.82 0.11
CA TYR A 118 6.71 20.01 0.12
C TYR A 118 6.11 19.74 1.51
N ALA A 119 6.61 18.72 2.21
CA ALA A 119 6.19 18.43 3.57
C ALA A 119 6.47 19.59 4.54
N GLU A 120 7.63 20.25 4.42
CA GLU A 120 7.94 21.45 5.22
C GLU A 120 6.99 22.62 4.92
N GLN A 121 6.61 22.82 3.66
CA GLN A 121 5.60 23.84 3.31
C GLN A 121 4.24 23.57 3.97
N LEU A 122 3.84 22.31 4.07
CA LEU A 122 2.60 21.91 4.73
C LEU A 122 2.72 22.03 6.26
N ARG A 123 3.86 21.68 6.85
CA ARG A 123 4.12 21.88 8.29
C ARG A 123 4.09 23.35 8.68
N ALA A 124 4.64 24.23 7.84
CA ALA A 124 4.58 25.68 8.04
C ALA A 124 3.14 26.24 8.00
N GLN A 125 2.20 25.48 7.42
CA GLN A 125 0.77 25.77 7.43
C GLN A 125 0.02 25.06 8.57
N HIS A 126 0.74 24.53 9.57
CA HIS A 126 0.20 23.82 10.72
C HIS A 126 -0.52 22.49 10.41
N TYR A 127 -0.20 21.86 9.27
CA TYR A 127 -0.64 20.49 9.02
C TYR A 127 0.25 19.48 9.75
N ASP A 128 -0.37 18.40 10.18
CA ASP A 128 0.31 17.16 10.52
C ASP A 128 0.74 16.48 9.22
N VAL A 129 2.03 16.18 9.05
CA VAL A 129 2.57 15.66 7.79
C VAL A 129 3.44 14.44 8.00
N GLN A 130 3.23 13.41 7.18
CA GLN A 130 4.07 12.22 7.06
C GLN A 130 4.69 12.18 5.66
N VAL A 131 5.98 11.82 5.59
CA VAL A 131 6.64 11.41 4.35
C VAL A 131 7.03 9.94 4.46
N GLY A 132 6.44 9.08 3.63
CA GLY A 132 6.66 7.63 3.64
C GLY A 132 7.29 7.13 2.35
N GLY A 133 8.31 6.29 2.45
CA GLY A 133 8.90 5.60 1.30
C GLY A 133 7.99 4.46 0.83
N VAL A 134 7.77 4.38 -0.49
CA VAL A 134 6.90 3.39 -1.12
C VAL A 134 7.79 2.43 -1.93
N PRO A 135 7.84 1.13 -1.60
CA PRO A 135 8.72 0.18 -2.27
C PRO A 135 8.21 -0.21 -3.65
N ALA A 136 6.88 -0.27 -3.85
CA ALA A 136 6.23 -0.60 -5.11
C ALA A 136 4.96 0.24 -5.30
N TYR A 137 4.54 0.43 -6.55
CA TYR A 137 3.26 1.03 -6.90
C TYR A 137 2.72 0.34 -8.15
N SER A 138 1.42 0.42 -8.37
CA SER A 138 0.75 0.04 -9.62
C SER A 138 0.32 1.29 -10.37
N THR A 139 0.52 1.29 -11.68
CA THR A 139 -0.06 2.27 -12.61
C THR A 139 -1.46 1.87 -13.05
N LEU A 140 -2.10 0.90 -12.37
CA LEU A 140 -3.45 0.41 -12.66
C LEU A 140 -3.58 -0.16 -14.08
N GLY A 141 -2.49 -0.68 -14.64
CA GLY A 141 -2.45 -1.23 -16.00
C GLY A 141 -2.35 -0.18 -17.11
N TRP A 142 -2.21 1.11 -16.79
CA TRP A 142 -1.86 2.13 -17.79
C TRP A 142 -0.46 1.90 -18.36
N PHE A 143 0.42 1.30 -17.56
CA PHE A 143 1.76 0.91 -17.97
C PHE A 143 2.12 -0.49 -17.47
N ASP A 144 3.08 -1.10 -18.16
CA ASP A 144 3.65 -2.38 -17.77
C ASP A 144 4.68 -2.17 -16.65
N ASP A 145 4.19 -2.08 -15.41
CA ASP A 145 5.03 -1.86 -14.23
C ASP A 145 6.12 -2.93 -14.08
N PRO A 146 7.42 -2.57 -14.05
CA PRO A 146 8.49 -3.54 -13.93
C PRO A 146 8.65 -4.04 -12.50
N LEU A 147 9.32 -5.18 -12.34
CA LEU A 147 9.94 -5.56 -11.07
C LEU A 147 11.02 -4.54 -10.71
N LEU A 148 11.13 -4.19 -9.43
CA LEU A 148 12.09 -3.18 -8.96
C LEU A 148 13.06 -3.74 -7.93
N SER A 149 14.29 -3.21 -7.93
CA SER A 149 15.30 -3.55 -6.92
C SER A 149 14.84 -3.28 -5.47
N THR A 150 13.84 -2.42 -5.29
CA THR A 150 13.26 -2.01 -4.00
C THR A 150 12.45 -3.12 -3.31
N PHE A 151 11.99 -4.13 -4.04
CA PHE A 151 11.21 -5.25 -3.47
C PHE A 151 11.60 -6.63 -3.99
N ILE A 152 12.44 -6.74 -5.04
CA ILE A 152 12.82 -8.05 -5.62
C ILE A 152 13.49 -9.02 -4.61
N ASN A 153 14.09 -8.45 -3.56
CA ASN A 153 14.77 -9.19 -2.49
C ASN A 153 13.86 -9.57 -1.31
N TYR A 154 12.56 -9.28 -1.37
CA TYR A 154 11.60 -9.80 -0.39
C TYR A 154 11.59 -11.32 -0.41
N ASN A 155 11.17 -11.96 0.69
CA ASN A 155 11.01 -13.40 0.69
C ASN A 155 9.91 -13.83 -0.31
N ASP A 156 9.87 -15.10 -0.69
CA ASP A 156 8.96 -15.59 -1.75
C ASP A 156 7.49 -15.32 -1.47
N ALA A 157 7.05 -15.47 -0.21
CA ALA A 157 5.67 -15.22 0.16
C ALA A 157 5.34 -13.72 0.12
N GLU A 158 6.23 -12.86 0.60
CA GLU A 158 6.08 -11.40 0.54
C GLU A 158 6.14 -10.86 -0.90
N LEU A 159 6.98 -11.45 -1.76
CA LEU A 159 7.03 -11.09 -3.18
C LEU A 159 5.76 -11.53 -3.91
N ALA A 160 5.25 -12.73 -3.61
CA ALA A 160 3.97 -13.21 -4.14
C ALA A 160 2.81 -12.31 -3.70
N ARG A 161 2.77 -11.98 -2.41
CA ARG A 161 1.82 -11.06 -1.80
C ARG A 161 1.73 -9.75 -2.59
N LEU A 162 2.87 -9.08 -2.78
CA LEU A 162 2.96 -7.83 -3.51
C LEU A 162 2.52 -7.95 -4.96
N ILE A 163 3.04 -8.94 -5.70
CA ILE A 163 2.67 -9.12 -7.13
C ILE A 163 1.16 -9.37 -7.28
N PHE A 164 0.55 -10.17 -6.39
CA PHE A 164 -0.88 -10.45 -6.46
C PHE A 164 -1.73 -9.22 -6.14
N HIS A 165 -1.36 -8.43 -5.13
CA HIS A 165 -2.05 -7.18 -4.77
C HIS A 165 -2.05 -6.18 -5.92
N GLU A 166 -0.87 -5.91 -6.48
CA GLU A 166 -0.73 -4.89 -7.52
C GLU A 166 -1.38 -5.32 -8.85
N LEU A 167 -1.36 -6.61 -9.18
CA LEU A 167 -2.11 -7.15 -10.32
C LEU A 167 -3.63 -7.12 -10.08
N ALA A 168 -4.09 -7.30 -8.83
CA ALA A 168 -5.51 -7.22 -8.51
C ALA A 168 -6.08 -5.82 -8.82
N HIS A 169 -5.33 -4.74 -8.55
CA HIS A 169 -5.73 -3.39 -8.94
C HIS A 169 -5.97 -3.21 -10.44
N GLN A 170 -5.39 -4.06 -11.28
CA GLN A 170 -5.59 -4.04 -12.73
C GLN A 170 -6.81 -4.86 -13.17
N VAL A 171 -7.40 -5.65 -12.27
CA VAL A 171 -8.70 -6.29 -12.49
C VAL A 171 -9.83 -5.29 -12.25
N VAL A 172 -9.86 -4.66 -11.07
CA VAL A 172 -10.87 -3.66 -10.72
C VAL A 172 -10.24 -2.49 -9.98
N TYR A 173 -10.56 -1.28 -10.41
CA TYR A 173 -10.24 -0.04 -9.72
C TYR A 173 -11.40 0.96 -9.84
N VAL A 174 -11.81 1.54 -8.72
CA VAL A 174 -12.84 2.57 -8.64
C VAL A 174 -12.20 3.92 -8.26
N PRO A 175 -12.23 4.93 -9.15
CA PRO A 175 -11.66 6.25 -8.86
C PRO A 175 -12.27 6.88 -7.59
N GLY A 176 -11.43 7.40 -6.70
CA GLY A 176 -11.86 8.06 -5.46
C GLY A 176 -12.44 7.12 -4.38
N ASP A 177 -12.25 5.80 -4.51
CA ASP A 177 -12.68 4.81 -3.51
C ASP A 177 -11.54 3.89 -3.07
N SER A 178 -10.53 4.47 -2.42
CA SER A 178 -9.37 3.73 -1.92
C SER A 178 -9.76 2.60 -0.97
N ALA A 179 -10.78 2.77 -0.13
CA ALA A 179 -11.21 1.73 0.81
C ALA A 179 -11.69 0.47 0.08
N PHE A 180 -12.48 0.64 -0.98
CA PHE A 180 -12.86 -0.45 -1.87
C PHE A 180 -11.64 -1.07 -2.56
N ASN A 181 -10.80 -0.25 -3.20
CA ASN A 181 -9.69 -0.74 -4.02
C ASN A 181 -8.67 -1.54 -3.21
N GLU A 182 -8.24 -1.03 -2.05
CA GLU A 182 -7.26 -1.69 -1.19
C GLU A 182 -7.83 -2.93 -0.52
N SER A 183 -9.09 -2.90 -0.08
CA SER A 183 -9.74 -4.06 0.53
C SER A 183 -9.94 -5.20 -0.47
N PHE A 184 -10.28 -4.87 -1.73
CA PHE A 184 -10.39 -5.85 -2.81
C PHE A 184 -9.02 -6.48 -3.13
N ALA A 185 -8.00 -5.66 -3.37
CA ALA A 185 -6.65 -6.14 -3.66
C ALA A 185 -6.09 -6.99 -2.50
N GLY A 186 -6.33 -6.56 -1.25
CA GLY A 186 -5.98 -7.32 -0.05
C GLY A 186 -6.65 -8.70 0.05
N ALA A 187 -7.91 -8.82 -0.36
CA ALA A 187 -8.58 -10.12 -0.39
C ALA A 187 -7.99 -11.08 -1.43
N VAL A 188 -7.65 -10.56 -2.61
CA VAL A 188 -6.99 -11.33 -3.68
C VAL A 188 -5.58 -11.73 -3.24
N GLU A 189 -4.84 -10.80 -2.64
CA GLU A 189 -3.53 -11.02 -2.06
C GLU A 189 -3.56 -12.16 -1.03
N GLU A 190 -4.42 -12.09 -0.02
CA GLU A 190 -4.47 -13.09 1.05
C GLU A 190 -4.80 -14.48 0.49
N ALA A 191 -5.83 -14.58 -0.35
CA ALA A 191 -6.23 -15.85 -0.97
C ALA A 191 -5.15 -16.38 -1.92
N GLY A 192 -4.50 -15.49 -2.67
CA GLY A 192 -3.43 -15.82 -3.60
C GLY A 192 -2.20 -16.38 -2.89
N VAL A 193 -1.75 -15.74 -1.82
CA VAL A 193 -0.59 -16.22 -1.05
C VAL A 193 -0.89 -17.54 -0.35
N GLN A 194 -2.09 -17.73 0.18
CA GLN A 194 -2.50 -19.02 0.75
C GLN A 194 -2.42 -20.14 -0.29
N ARG A 195 -2.96 -19.93 -1.50
CA ARG A 195 -2.88 -20.91 -2.59
C ARG A 195 -1.44 -21.14 -3.05
N TRP A 196 -0.64 -20.09 -3.16
CA TRP A 196 0.78 -20.17 -3.52
C TRP A 196 1.56 -21.01 -2.50
N LEU A 197 1.39 -20.74 -1.19
CA LEU A 197 2.08 -21.48 -0.13
C LEU A 197 1.60 -22.93 0.00
N ALA A 198 0.35 -23.22 -0.37
CA ALA A 198 -0.16 -24.59 -0.41
C ALA A 198 0.49 -25.40 -1.55
N ARG A 199 0.74 -24.77 -2.71
CA ARG A 199 1.30 -25.44 -3.89
C ARG A 199 2.82 -25.47 -3.92
N GLU A 200 3.46 -24.34 -3.60
CA GLU A 200 4.89 -24.09 -3.80
C GLU A 200 5.66 -23.92 -2.47
N GLY A 201 4.95 -23.79 -1.36
CA GLY A 201 5.55 -23.56 -0.05
C GLY A 201 6.10 -24.82 0.61
N ASN A 202 7.21 -24.68 1.34
CA ASN A 202 7.64 -25.65 2.34
C ASN A 202 7.20 -25.24 3.76
N ASP A 203 7.41 -26.10 4.76
CA ASP A 203 6.99 -25.83 6.14
C ASP A 203 7.62 -24.56 6.72
N ALA A 204 8.90 -24.31 6.41
CA ALA A 204 9.59 -23.11 6.86
C ALA A 204 8.98 -21.83 6.26
N MET A 205 8.62 -21.86 4.97
CA MET A 205 7.93 -20.74 4.30
C MET A 205 6.56 -20.49 4.90
N ARG A 206 5.77 -21.55 5.13
CA ARG A 206 4.45 -21.45 5.77
C ARG A 206 4.54 -20.88 7.18
N ALA A 207 5.46 -21.38 7.99
CA ALA A 207 5.68 -20.89 9.35
C ALA A 207 6.15 -19.43 9.37
N SER A 208 7.09 -19.07 8.49
CA SER A 208 7.59 -17.69 8.35
C SER A 208 6.47 -16.73 7.95
N TYR A 209 5.65 -17.10 6.96
CA TYR A 209 4.53 -16.27 6.52
C TYR A 209 3.45 -16.16 7.60
N ALA A 210 3.12 -17.24 8.31
CA ALA A 210 2.16 -17.20 9.41
C ALA A 210 2.60 -16.22 10.51
N GLN A 211 3.89 -16.22 10.88
CA GLN A 211 4.43 -15.26 11.83
C GLN A 211 4.38 -13.83 11.30
N TYR A 212 4.73 -13.61 10.03
CA TYR A 212 4.63 -12.30 9.38
C TYR A 212 3.18 -11.78 9.40
N ALA A 213 2.22 -12.61 9.00
CA ALA A 213 0.81 -12.27 8.94
C ALA A 213 0.26 -11.93 10.33
N ALA A 214 0.58 -12.73 11.35
CA ALA A 214 0.19 -12.46 12.73
C ALA A 214 0.71 -11.11 13.22
N ARG A 215 2.01 -10.81 13.01
CA ARG A 215 2.59 -9.50 13.39
C ARG A 215 1.94 -8.34 12.64
N ARG A 216 1.64 -8.50 11.34
CA ARG A 216 0.94 -7.49 10.55
C ARG A 216 -0.47 -7.23 11.09
N GLN A 217 -1.21 -8.29 11.41
CA GLN A 217 -2.54 -8.17 11.99
C GLN A 217 -2.52 -7.45 13.34
N ASP A 218 -1.64 -7.88 14.24
CA ASP A 218 -1.44 -7.24 15.55
C ASP A 218 -1.07 -5.76 15.41
N PHE A 219 -0.16 -5.44 14.50
CA PHE A 219 0.28 -4.07 14.25
C PHE A 219 -0.86 -3.19 13.74
N LEU A 220 -1.64 -3.68 12.76
CA LEU A 220 -2.79 -2.96 12.23
C LEU A 220 -3.88 -2.76 13.29
N ALA A 221 -4.15 -3.78 14.11
CA ALA A 221 -5.11 -3.68 15.21
C ALA A 221 -4.69 -2.61 16.23
N LEU A 222 -3.39 -2.54 16.56
CA LEU A 222 -2.84 -1.48 17.41
C LEU A 222 -3.08 -0.09 16.79
N LEU A 223 -2.76 0.10 15.51
CA LEU A 223 -2.95 1.39 14.85
C LEU A 223 -4.43 1.81 14.80
N LEU A 224 -5.34 0.88 14.48
CA LEU A 224 -6.78 1.13 14.45
C LEU A 224 -7.33 1.50 15.83
N GLN A 225 -6.89 0.83 16.89
CA GLN A 225 -7.28 1.14 18.26
C GLN A 225 -6.94 2.59 18.62
N TYR A 226 -5.71 3.03 18.33
CA TYR A 226 -5.26 4.37 18.68
C TYR A 226 -5.82 5.44 17.76
N ARG A 227 -6.10 5.10 16.50
CA ARG A 227 -6.89 5.95 15.61
C ARG A 227 -8.27 6.23 16.20
N GLY A 228 -9.01 5.21 16.65
CA GLY A 228 -10.33 5.40 17.28
C GLY A 228 -10.30 6.28 18.54
N ARG A 229 -9.22 6.18 19.33
CA ARG A 229 -9.00 7.09 20.47
C ARG A 229 -8.83 8.55 20.04
N LEU A 230 -8.08 8.80 18.97
CA LEU A 230 -7.93 10.16 18.41
C LEU A 230 -9.24 10.68 17.82
N GLU A 231 -10.02 9.84 17.14
CA GLU A 231 -11.35 10.21 16.63
C GLU A 231 -12.26 10.69 17.78
N ALA A 232 -12.27 9.98 18.91
CA ALA A 232 -13.01 10.40 20.10
C ALA A 232 -12.48 11.72 20.71
N VAL A 233 -11.15 11.94 20.71
CA VAL A 233 -10.57 13.21 21.16
C VAL A 233 -11.05 14.37 20.28
N TYR A 234 -11.03 14.21 18.95
CA TYR A 234 -11.39 15.27 18.02
C TYR A 234 -12.88 15.56 17.97
N ALA A 235 -13.72 14.55 18.17
CA ALA A 235 -15.17 14.68 18.25
C ALA A 235 -15.67 15.31 19.57
N SER A 236 -14.83 15.42 20.60
CA SER A 236 -15.24 15.97 21.91
C SER A 236 -15.44 17.50 21.89
N ASP A 237 -16.18 18.02 22.86
CA ASP A 237 -16.39 19.46 23.08
C ASP A 237 -15.22 20.15 23.82
N ALA A 238 -14.10 19.45 24.00
CA ALA A 238 -12.92 20.01 24.64
C ALA A 238 -12.31 21.16 23.83
N SER A 239 -11.62 22.08 24.50
CA SER A 239 -10.91 23.16 23.82
C SER A 239 -9.82 22.59 22.89
N ASP A 240 -9.43 23.32 21.85
CA ASP A 240 -8.34 22.89 20.96
C ASP A 240 -7.04 22.66 21.72
N ALA A 241 -6.78 23.44 22.78
CA ALA A 241 -5.62 23.24 23.65
C ALA A 241 -5.65 21.87 24.35
N ASP A 242 -6.81 21.49 24.91
CA ASP A 242 -7.01 20.19 25.54
C ASP A 242 -6.94 19.05 24.53
N LYS A 243 -7.50 19.22 23.33
CA LYS A 243 -7.41 18.25 22.24
C LYS A 243 -5.97 18.02 21.82
N ARG A 244 -5.13 19.07 21.72
CA ARG A 244 -3.69 18.95 21.43
C ARG A 244 -2.96 18.18 22.55
N ALA A 245 -3.25 18.48 23.82
CA ALA A 245 -2.64 17.77 24.95
C ALA A 245 -3.03 16.27 24.95
N ARG A 246 -4.31 15.96 24.76
CA ARG A 246 -4.81 14.58 24.67
C ARG A 246 -4.25 13.83 23.46
N LYS A 247 -4.16 14.48 22.30
CA LYS A 247 -3.50 13.94 21.10
C LYS A 247 -2.07 13.48 21.40
N ALA A 248 -1.28 14.32 22.07
CA ALA A 248 0.09 13.98 22.44
C ALA A 248 0.15 12.76 23.37
N GLN A 249 -0.76 12.67 24.36
CA GLN A 249 -0.88 11.51 25.24
C GLN A 249 -1.23 10.23 24.48
N VAL A 250 -2.16 10.30 23.52
CA VAL A 250 -2.55 9.14 22.71
C VAL A 250 -1.38 8.65 21.86
N PHE A 251 -0.59 9.55 21.23
CA PHE A 251 0.59 9.14 20.47
C PHE A 251 1.73 8.59 21.35
N ALA A 252 1.93 9.13 22.55
CA ALA A 252 2.89 8.58 23.51
C ALA A 252 2.47 7.15 23.92
N ALA A 253 1.21 6.97 24.29
CA ALA A 253 0.68 5.65 24.64
C ALA A 253 0.70 4.66 23.46
N LEU A 254 0.61 5.13 22.21
CA LEU A 254 0.76 4.28 21.02
C LEU A 254 2.20 3.76 20.91
N LYS A 255 3.20 4.62 21.13
CA LYS A 255 4.62 4.23 21.16
C LYS A 255 4.88 3.19 22.24
N ASP A 256 4.34 3.37 23.43
CA ASP A 256 4.52 2.44 24.55
C ASP A 256 3.86 1.08 24.26
N ALA A 257 2.64 1.08 23.73
CA ALA A 257 1.94 -0.14 23.34
C ALA A 257 2.67 -0.90 22.23
N TYR A 258 3.31 -0.19 21.29
CA TYR A 258 4.19 -0.82 20.31
C TYR A 258 5.39 -1.52 20.94
N GLN A 259 6.04 -0.92 21.95
CA GLN A 259 7.15 -1.58 22.64
C GLN A 259 6.72 -2.88 23.33
N VAL A 260 5.55 -2.90 23.96
CA VAL A 260 4.97 -4.12 24.54
C VAL A 260 4.72 -5.17 23.45
N LEU A 261 4.16 -4.76 22.32
CA LEU A 261 3.87 -5.65 21.21
C LEU A 261 5.15 -6.24 20.59
N LYS A 262 6.20 -5.43 20.44
CA LYS A 262 7.52 -5.85 20.00
C LYS A 262 8.13 -6.93 20.92
N GLN A 263 7.95 -6.83 22.23
CA GLN A 263 8.40 -7.87 23.16
C GLN A 263 7.67 -9.19 22.93
N ARG A 264 6.35 -9.17 22.67
CA ARG A 264 5.56 -10.37 22.35
C ARG A 264 6.03 -11.06 21.08
N TRP A 265 6.54 -10.29 20.12
CA TRP A 265 7.13 -10.81 18.89
C TRP A 265 8.60 -11.25 19.03
N GLY A 266 9.14 -11.34 20.25
CA GLY A 266 10.53 -11.72 20.50
C GLY A 266 11.53 -10.65 20.07
N GLY A 267 11.16 -9.36 20.15
CA GLY A 267 12.03 -8.24 19.82
C GLY A 267 12.04 -7.86 18.34
N PHE A 268 11.13 -8.39 17.52
CA PHE A 268 11.06 -8.08 16.08
C PHE A 268 10.93 -6.57 15.81
N ALA A 269 11.95 -6.01 15.14
CA ALA A 269 12.10 -4.57 14.91
C ALA A 269 11.54 -4.08 13.56
N GLY A 270 10.75 -4.89 12.83
CA GLY A 270 10.34 -4.59 11.46
C GLY A 270 9.49 -3.33 11.29
N TYR A 271 8.87 -2.83 12.36
CA TYR A 271 8.09 -1.59 12.36
C TYR A 271 8.78 -0.43 13.09
N ASP A 272 10.01 -0.59 13.59
CA ASP A 272 10.70 0.45 14.37
C ASP A 272 10.80 1.76 13.58
N ARG A 273 11.14 1.67 12.29
CA ARG A 273 11.21 2.83 11.38
C ARG A 273 9.92 3.63 11.27
N TRP A 274 8.76 2.98 11.48
CA TRP A 274 7.48 3.67 11.50
C TRP A 274 7.34 4.56 12.74
N PHE A 275 7.97 4.19 13.86
CA PHE A 275 7.96 4.91 15.14
C PHE A 275 9.17 5.83 15.36
N GLU A 276 10.23 5.70 14.55
CA GLU A 276 11.41 6.57 14.59
C GLU A 276 11.08 8.03 14.23
N GLN A 277 10.05 8.25 13.41
CA GLN A 277 9.58 9.60 13.08
C GLN A 277 8.60 10.13 14.14
N PRO A 278 8.51 11.45 14.34
CA PRO A 278 7.44 12.04 15.13
C PRO A 278 6.07 11.62 14.60
N LEU A 279 5.33 10.84 15.39
CA LEU A 279 4.00 10.38 15.01
C LEU A 279 3.04 11.58 14.91
N SER A 280 2.16 11.50 13.93
CA SER A 280 1.18 12.54 13.62
C SER A 280 -0.09 11.90 13.05
N ASN A 281 -1.17 12.66 12.95
CA ASN A 281 -2.43 12.21 12.39
C ASN A 281 -2.26 11.64 10.98
N ALA A 282 -1.36 12.23 10.18
CA ALA A 282 -1.02 11.74 8.85
C ALA A 282 -0.53 10.28 8.84
N HIS A 283 0.13 9.80 9.90
CA HIS A 283 0.57 8.41 10.00
C HIS A 283 -0.59 7.42 10.17
N LEU A 284 -1.67 7.86 10.82
CA LEU A 284 -2.86 7.04 11.09
C LEU A 284 -3.98 7.27 10.05
N ALA A 285 -3.89 8.35 9.28
CA ALA A 285 -4.86 8.72 8.25
C ALA A 285 -4.99 7.65 7.16
N SER A 286 -3.89 7.00 6.79
CA SER A 286 -3.84 5.98 5.73
C SER A 286 -4.20 4.56 6.20
N VAL A 287 -4.30 4.32 7.51
CA VAL A 287 -4.48 2.96 8.08
C VAL A 287 -5.88 2.40 7.86
N SER A 288 -6.93 3.22 7.93
CA SER A 288 -8.33 2.75 7.81
C SER A 288 -8.67 2.22 6.42
N THR A 289 -8.00 2.74 5.39
CA THR A 289 -8.29 2.43 3.99
C THR A 289 -8.05 0.96 3.63
N TYR A 290 -7.06 0.31 4.24
CA TYR A 290 -6.59 -1.00 3.76
C TYR A 290 -7.45 -2.20 4.15
N ASN A 291 -8.26 -2.10 5.21
CA ASN A 291 -8.94 -3.27 5.78
C ASN A 291 -10.44 -3.08 6.03
N GLU A 292 -11.02 -1.93 5.70
CA GLU A 292 -12.42 -1.62 6.03
C GLU A 292 -13.41 -2.65 5.47
N PHE A 293 -13.21 -3.07 4.22
CA PHE A 293 -14.11 -4.01 3.54
C PHE A 293 -13.45 -5.37 3.26
N LEU A 294 -12.28 -5.63 3.83
CA LEU A 294 -11.57 -6.89 3.63
C LEU A 294 -12.43 -8.11 4.03
N PRO A 295 -13.17 -8.11 5.16
CA PRO A 295 -14.08 -9.21 5.50
C PRO A 295 -15.16 -9.46 4.44
N ALA A 296 -15.77 -8.40 3.88
CA ALA A 296 -16.77 -8.53 2.82
C ALA A 296 -16.21 -9.21 1.57
N PHE A 297 -15.02 -8.82 1.11
CA PHE A 297 -14.41 -9.42 -0.07
C PHE A 297 -13.99 -10.87 0.17
N LYS A 298 -13.52 -11.21 1.38
CA LYS A 298 -13.21 -12.59 1.74
C LYS A 298 -14.47 -13.47 1.71
N LYS A 299 -15.56 -13.03 2.33
CA LYS A 299 -16.86 -13.70 2.28
C LYS A 299 -17.35 -13.85 0.83
N LEU A 300 -17.27 -12.79 0.04
CA LEU A 300 -17.68 -12.82 -1.37
C LEU A 300 -16.84 -13.82 -2.17
N LEU A 301 -15.52 -13.89 -1.95
CA LEU A 301 -14.66 -14.88 -2.62
C LEU A 301 -15.04 -16.32 -2.23
N GLU A 302 -15.35 -16.57 -0.95
CA GLU A 302 -15.85 -17.86 -0.47
C GLU A 302 -17.18 -18.23 -1.13
N GLU A 303 -18.14 -17.29 -1.21
CA GLU A 303 -19.44 -17.50 -1.87
C GLU A 303 -19.31 -17.81 -3.36
N LYS A 304 -18.39 -17.13 -4.07
CA LYS A 304 -18.19 -17.29 -5.52
C LYS A 304 -17.30 -18.46 -5.89
N LYS A 305 -16.61 -19.08 -4.94
CA LYS A 305 -15.79 -20.31 -5.04
C LYS A 305 -14.57 -20.25 -5.98
N ASN A 306 -14.53 -19.35 -6.96
CA ASN A 306 -13.40 -19.15 -7.88
C ASN A 306 -13.19 -17.66 -8.20
N PHE A 307 -11.98 -17.32 -8.63
CA PHE A 307 -11.57 -15.93 -8.88
C PHE A 307 -12.35 -15.28 -10.03
N ARG A 308 -12.60 -15.98 -11.14
CA ARG A 308 -13.42 -15.43 -12.24
C ARG A 308 -14.80 -14.96 -11.79
N ALA A 309 -15.54 -15.80 -11.07
CA ALA A 309 -16.86 -15.46 -10.56
C ALA A 309 -16.81 -14.36 -9.48
N PHE A 310 -15.76 -14.37 -8.65
CA PHE A 310 -15.49 -13.31 -7.70
C PHE A 310 -15.25 -11.96 -8.40
N TYR A 311 -14.35 -11.91 -9.39
CA TYR A 311 -14.04 -10.70 -10.15
C TYR A 311 -15.27 -10.15 -10.89
N ALA A 312 -16.09 -11.01 -11.50
CA ALA A 312 -17.34 -10.58 -12.12
C ALA A 312 -18.31 -9.90 -11.11
N ALA A 313 -18.39 -10.42 -9.89
CA ALA A 313 -19.19 -9.81 -8.82
C ALA A 313 -18.59 -8.47 -8.38
N VAL A 314 -17.27 -8.38 -8.20
CA VAL A 314 -16.58 -7.13 -7.83
C VAL A 314 -16.72 -6.06 -8.92
N HIS A 315 -16.64 -6.43 -10.21
CA HIS A 315 -16.92 -5.52 -11.33
C HIS A 315 -18.34 -4.97 -11.27
N THR A 316 -19.33 -5.79 -10.92
CA THR A 316 -20.72 -5.34 -10.76
C THR A 316 -20.83 -4.32 -9.61
N MET A 317 -20.16 -4.59 -8.49
CA MET A 317 -20.12 -3.64 -7.36
C MET A 317 -19.42 -2.33 -7.72
N ALA A 318 -18.38 -2.38 -8.55
CA ALA A 318 -17.64 -1.20 -9.00
C ALA A 318 -18.51 -0.22 -9.82
N GLN A 319 -19.56 -0.70 -10.49
CA GLN A 319 -20.51 0.15 -11.24
C GLN A 319 -21.55 0.85 -10.36
N MET A 320 -21.70 0.43 -9.09
CA MET A 320 -22.64 1.08 -8.17
C MET A 320 -22.15 2.49 -7.80
N ASN A 321 -23.07 3.39 -7.43
CA ASN A 321 -22.63 4.63 -6.80
C ASN A 321 -22.00 4.35 -5.42
N LYS A 322 -21.18 5.28 -4.93
CA LYS A 322 -20.39 5.06 -3.70
C LYS A 322 -21.27 4.70 -2.47
N PRO A 323 -22.40 5.37 -2.20
CA PRO A 323 -23.30 4.99 -1.10
C PRO A 323 -23.92 3.59 -1.24
N GLU A 324 -24.32 3.17 -2.44
CA GLU A 324 -24.84 1.82 -2.69
C GLU A 324 -23.77 0.76 -2.50
N ARG A 325 -22.59 0.97 -3.09
CA ARG A 325 -21.44 0.07 -2.97
C ARG A 325 -21.04 -0.15 -1.52
N ARG A 326 -20.95 0.94 -0.74
CA ARG A 326 -20.64 0.88 0.70
C ARG A 326 -21.66 0.05 1.46
N ARG A 327 -22.95 0.28 1.25
CA ARG A 327 -24.02 -0.51 1.90
C ARG A 327 -23.94 -1.98 1.55
N ALA A 328 -23.68 -2.33 0.28
CA ALA A 328 -23.52 -3.71 -0.15
C ALA A 328 -22.31 -4.40 0.54
N LEU A 329 -21.18 -3.70 0.67
CA LEU A 329 -20.02 -4.21 1.39
C LEU A 329 -20.29 -4.36 2.90
N GLU A 330 -20.97 -3.39 3.53
CA GLU A 330 -21.33 -3.47 4.95
C GLU A 330 -22.26 -4.65 5.25
N GLN A 331 -23.20 -4.94 4.34
CA GLN A 331 -24.07 -6.12 4.43
C GLN A 331 -23.29 -7.43 4.32
N LEU A 332 -22.29 -7.50 3.43
CA LEU A 332 -21.41 -8.66 3.31
C LEU A 332 -20.49 -8.83 4.54
N SER A 333 -19.98 -7.73 5.10
CA SER A 333 -19.14 -7.74 6.31
C SER A 333 -19.89 -8.12 7.58
N SER A 334 -21.23 -8.11 7.56
CA SER A 334 -22.04 -8.49 8.72
C SER A 334 -21.99 -10.01 8.96
N PRO A 335 -21.89 -10.46 10.24
CA PRO A 335 -21.77 -11.87 10.61
C PRO A 335 -22.83 -12.78 9.99
#